data_AF-A0A2X0KBA0-F1
#
_entry.id   AF-A0A2X0KBA0-F1
#
_cell.length_a   1.000
_cell.length_b   1.000
_cell.length_c   1.000
_cell.angle_alpha   90.00
_cell.angle_beta   90.00
_cell.angle_gamma   90.00
#
_symmetry.space_group_name_H-M   'P 1'
#
loop_
_entity.id
_entity.type
_entity.pdbx_description
1 polymer ?
#
loop_
_entity_poly.entity_id
_entity_poly.type
_entity_poly.pdbx_seq_one_letter_code
_entity_poly.pdbx_strand_id
1 'polypeptide(L)'
;MSSIQAHLPSASQGYLPYWMIFVSSLAVFNSVQNFVTTSLTRRIYARSPACGLSGPSTCPIPRRFTAPDLTLLSCLSVTPLQARTFAAWTLASAAIRIYAAYNISLKPMYDLALISYVLALGHFGLEWLVFRTAALGGGLISPLVVASTSLIWMTRQYDHYVS
;
A
#
# COMPACT_ATOMS: atom_id res chain seq x y z
N MET A 1 31.16 5.81 -6.11
CA MET A 1 29.76 5.85 -6.59
C MET A 1 29.41 4.73 -7.58
N SER A 2 30.35 3.83 -7.91
CA SER A 2 30.20 2.77 -8.90
C SER A 2 29.38 1.55 -8.45
N SER A 3 29.35 1.20 -7.16
CA SER A 3 28.68 -0.03 -6.69
C SER A 3 27.14 0.03 -6.74
N ILE A 4 26.57 1.23 -6.58
CA ILE A 4 25.11 1.44 -6.57
C ILE A 4 24.54 1.43 -8.00
N GLN A 5 25.28 1.98 -8.97
CA GLN A 5 24.85 1.98 -10.38
C GLN A 5 24.74 0.56 -10.96
N ALA A 6 25.53 -0.40 -10.47
CA ALA A 6 25.47 -1.78 -10.94
C ALA A 6 24.13 -2.49 -10.63
N HIS A 7 23.39 -2.01 -9.61
CA HIS A 7 22.16 -2.63 -9.15
C HIS A 7 20.90 -1.87 -9.58
N LEU A 8 21.05 -0.67 -10.13
CA LEU A 8 19.93 0.14 -10.56
C LEU A 8 19.49 -0.23 -11.98
N PRO A 9 18.20 -0.07 -12.32
CA PRO A 9 17.74 -0.26 -13.70
C PRO A 9 18.48 0.70 -14.65
N SER A 10 18.64 0.26 -15.90
CA SER A 10 19.42 0.98 -16.91
C SER A 10 18.83 2.38 -17.17
N ALA A 11 19.65 3.41 -16.96
CA ALA A 11 19.25 4.81 -17.14
C ALA A 11 18.83 5.15 -18.58
N SER A 12 19.29 4.38 -19.56
CA SER A 12 18.95 4.54 -20.98
C SER A 12 17.48 4.30 -21.30
N GLN A 13 16.75 3.59 -20.45
CA GLN A 13 15.33 3.27 -20.65
C GLN A 13 14.42 4.38 -20.12
N GLY A 14 14.94 5.41 -19.43
CA GLY A 14 14.15 6.53 -18.90
C GLY A 14 13.85 6.43 -17.40
N TYR A 15 12.99 7.32 -16.90
CA TYR A 15 12.85 7.57 -15.46
C TYR A 15 11.80 6.71 -14.74
N LEU A 16 10.87 6.09 -15.48
CA LEU A 16 9.79 5.29 -14.91
C LEU A 16 10.26 4.09 -14.07
N PRO A 17 11.32 3.33 -14.44
CA PRO A 17 11.88 2.28 -13.60
C PRO A 17 12.33 2.76 -12.21
N TYR A 18 12.97 3.93 -12.14
CA TYR A 18 13.41 4.50 -10.86
C TYR A 18 12.24 4.85 -9.95
N TRP A 19 11.18 5.42 -10.53
CA TRP A 19 9.95 5.67 -9.80
C TRP A 19 9.34 4.37 -9.26
N MET A 20 9.31 3.30 -10.05
CA MET A 20 8.84 1.98 -9.62
C MET A 20 9.66 1.42 -8.45
N ILE A 21 10.99 1.52 -8.48
CA ILE A 21 11.85 1.12 -7.37
C ILE A 21 11.56 1.95 -6.11
N PHE A 22 11.40 3.26 -6.26
CA PHE A 22 11.06 4.15 -5.15
C PHE A 22 9.73 3.74 -4.48
N VAL A 23 8.65 3.65 -5.24
CA VAL A 23 7.33 3.30 -4.67
C VAL A 23 7.28 1.86 -4.14
N SER A 24 8.09 0.96 -4.70
CA SER A 24 8.23 -0.41 -4.20
C SER A 24 8.95 -0.45 -2.85
N SER A 25 9.97 0.39 -2.65
CA SER A 25 10.63 0.50 -1.35
C SER A 25 9.68 1.01 -0.26
N LEU A 26 8.84 2.00 -0.57
CA LEU A 26 7.79 2.47 0.32
C LEU A 26 6.77 1.36 0.63
N ALA A 27 6.41 0.56 -0.37
CA ALA A 27 5.50 -0.58 -0.21
C ALA A 27 6.10 -1.69 0.67
N VAL A 28 7.39 -1.99 0.53
CA VAL A 28 8.10 -2.93 1.41
C VAL A 28 8.13 -2.40 2.84
N PHE A 29 8.44 -1.11 3.05
CA PHE A 29 8.40 -0.49 4.37
C PHE A 29 7.02 -0.55 5.02
N ASN A 30 5.95 -0.32 4.24
CA ASN A 30 4.58 -0.49 4.70
C ASN A 30 4.26 -1.95 5.05
N SER A 31 4.74 -2.90 4.24
CA SER A 31 4.52 -4.34 4.44
C SER A 31 5.19 -4.83 5.72
N VAL A 32 6.46 -4.47 5.95
CA VAL A 32 7.20 -4.81 7.17
C VAL A 32 6.47 -4.27 8.40
N GLN A 33 6.03 -3.01 8.35
CA GLN A 33 5.22 -2.45 9.43
C GLN A 33 3.94 -3.24 9.64
N ASN A 34 3.22 -3.63 8.59
CA ASN A 34 1.97 -4.37 8.73
C ASN A 34 2.13 -5.83 9.22
N PHE A 35 3.31 -6.43 9.07
CA PHE A 35 3.63 -7.72 9.69
C PHE A 35 3.89 -7.61 11.20
N VAL A 36 4.39 -6.46 11.66
CA VAL A 36 4.77 -6.23 13.07
C VAL A 36 3.70 -5.45 13.85
N THR A 37 2.98 -4.54 13.19
CA THR A 37 2.05 -3.60 13.81
C THR A 37 0.86 -3.29 12.91
N THR A 38 -0.27 -2.92 13.50
CA THR A 38 -1.50 -2.56 12.77
C THR A 38 -1.64 -1.05 12.53
N SER A 39 -0.66 -0.25 12.99
CA SER A 39 -0.78 1.21 13.08
C SER A 39 -1.05 1.93 11.76
N LEU A 40 -0.36 1.58 10.67
CA LEU A 40 -0.57 2.24 9.37
C LEU A 40 -1.89 1.84 8.72
N THR A 41 -2.20 0.55 8.72
CA THR A 41 -3.47 0.04 8.19
C THR A 41 -4.66 0.64 8.95
N ARG A 42 -4.56 0.82 10.27
CA ARG A 42 -5.58 1.51 11.06
C ARG A 42 -5.80 2.96 10.61
N ARG A 43 -4.76 3.68 10.18
CA ARG A 43 -4.92 5.06 9.68
C ARG A 43 -5.68 5.13 8.35
N ILE A 44 -5.63 4.07 7.54
CA ILE A 44 -6.39 3.97 6.29
C ILE A 44 -7.86 3.67 6.62
N TYR A 45 -8.09 2.65 7.45
CA TYR A 45 -9.42 2.16 7.81
C TYR A 45 -9.99 2.81 9.09
N ALA A 46 -9.57 4.04 9.40
CA ALA A 46 -9.95 4.76 10.62
C ALA A 46 -11.43 5.20 10.65
N ARG A 47 -12.19 4.97 9.57
CA ARG A 47 -13.61 5.34 9.49
C ARG A 47 -14.54 4.32 10.16
N SER A 48 -14.04 3.15 10.51
CA SER A 48 -14.76 2.17 11.34
C SER A 48 -14.92 2.72 12.77
N PRO A 49 -16.16 3.00 13.22
CA PRO A 49 -16.39 3.58 14.53
C PRO A 49 -16.38 2.46 15.56
N ALA A 50 -15.37 2.44 16.42
CA ALA A 50 -15.51 1.84 17.75
C ALA A 50 -14.30 2.13 18.65
N CYS A 51 -13.97 3.40 18.79
CA CYS A 51 -13.71 3.96 20.11
C CYS A 51 -13.76 5.46 19.93
N GLY A 52 -14.94 6.05 20.13
CA GLY A 52 -15.08 7.49 20.30
C GLY A 52 -14.50 7.95 21.64
N LEU A 53 -13.29 7.52 21.99
CA LEU A 53 -12.53 8.07 23.10
C LEU A 53 -11.52 9.05 22.51
N SER A 54 -12.00 10.29 22.35
CA SER A 54 -11.17 11.49 22.37
C SER A 54 -10.43 11.56 23.70
N GLY A 55 -9.29 10.86 23.82
CA GLY A 55 -8.50 10.81 25.04
C GLY A 55 -7.05 10.37 24.78
N PRO A 56 -6.09 10.83 25.59
CA PRO A 56 -4.67 10.64 25.33
C PRO A 56 -4.22 9.19 25.58
N SER A 57 -3.82 8.51 24.49
CA SER A 57 -2.70 7.57 24.36
C SER A 57 -2.43 6.46 25.38
N THR A 58 -3.35 6.08 26.27
CA THR A 58 -3.13 4.94 27.17
C THR A 58 -4.35 4.03 27.18
N CYS A 59 -4.22 2.89 26.49
CA CYS A 59 -5.13 1.77 26.68
C CYS A 59 -4.81 1.16 28.06
N PRO A 60 -5.73 1.17 29.04
CA PRO A 60 -5.50 0.47 30.29
C PRO A 60 -5.57 -1.03 30.00
N ILE A 61 -4.51 -1.76 30.34
CA ILE A 61 -4.51 -3.22 30.32
C ILE A 61 -5.56 -3.70 31.35
N PRO A 62 -6.64 -4.39 30.95
CA PRO A 62 -7.63 -4.89 31.90
C PRO A 62 -7.03 -6.04 32.71
N ARG A 63 -7.02 -5.92 34.04
CA ARG A 63 -6.42 -6.92 34.95
C ARG A 63 -7.38 -8.06 35.35
N ARG A 64 -8.53 -8.23 34.67
CA ARG A 64 -9.48 -9.33 34.91
C ARG A 64 -10.18 -9.76 33.63
N PHE A 65 -10.04 -11.03 33.28
CA PHE A 65 -10.81 -11.71 32.24
C PHE A 65 -12.17 -12.14 32.82
N THR A 66 -13.20 -11.34 32.61
CA THR A 66 -14.60 -11.79 32.81
C THR A 66 -15.44 -11.29 31.64
N ALA A 67 -16.00 -12.25 30.88
CA ALA A 67 -16.75 -12.13 29.63
C ALA A 67 -15.95 -11.66 28.38
N PRO A 68 -16.12 -12.28 27.19
CA PRO A 68 -15.58 -11.74 25.95
C PRO A 68 -16.38 -10.49 25.58
N ASP A 69 -15.78 -9.36 25.91
CA ASP A 69 -16.36 -8.03 25.83
C ASP A 69 -16.60 -7.62 24.38
N LEU A 70 -17.86 -7.57 23.96
CA LEU A 70 -18.31 -7.09 22.64
C LEU A 70 -17.75 -5.69 22.28
N THR A 71 -17.36 -4.89 23.28
CA THR A 71 -16.71 -3.60 23.07
C THR A 71 -15.23 -3.73 22.64
N LEU A 72 -14.53 -4.78 23.06
CA LEU A 72 -13.14 -5.01 22.63
C LEU A 72 -13.07 -5.46 21.17
N LEU A 73 -14.03 -6.26 20.72
CA LEU A 73 -14.21 -6.64 19.32
C LEU A 73 -14.47 -5.42 18.43
N SER A 74 -15.16 -4.42 18.97
CA SER A 74 -15.44 -3.17 18.25
C SER A 74 -14.17 -2.31 18.07
N CYS A 75 -13.27 -2.26 19.07
CA CYS A 75 -11.98 -1.54 18.96
C CYS A 75 -10.99 -2.14 17.94
N LEU A 76 -11.21 -3.36 17.47
CA LEU A 76 -10.42 -4.06 16.45
C LEU A 76 -10.90 -3.77 15.02
N SER A 77 -11.16 -2.50 14.68
CA SER A 77 -11.52 -2.09 13.31
C SER A 77 -10.57 -2.60 12.22
N VAL A 78 -9.32 -2.90 12.60
CA VAL A 78 -8.34 -3.63 11.77
C VAL A 78 -7.82 -4.80 12.57
N THR A 79 -8.08 -6.01 12.08
CA THR A 79 -7.58 -7.24 12.72
C THR A 79 -6.10 -7.48 12.38
N PRO A 80 -5.33 -8.16 13.25
CA PRO A 80 -3.95 -8.56 12.92
C PRO A 80 -3.86 -9.48 11.69
N LEU A 81 -4.89 -10.30 11.45
CA LEU A 81 -4.95 -11.12 10.24
C LEU A 81 -5.15 -10.26 8.98
N GLN A 82 -6.05 -9.27 9.02
CA GLN A 82 -6.24 -8.31 7.94
C GLN A 82 -4.96 -7.51 7.66
N ALA A 83 -4.22 -7.09 8.70
CA ALA A 83 -2.96 -6.37 8.50
C ALA A 83 -1.90 -7.25 7.80
N ARG A 84 -1.75 -8.52 8.21
CA ARG A 84 -0.79 -9.45 7.57
C ARG A 84 -1.17 -9.81 6.13
N THR A 85 -2.47 -9.96 5.84
CA THR A 85 -2.94 -10.20 4.46
C THR A 85 -2.72 -8.98 3.58
N PHE A 86 -3.00 -7.77 4.10
CA PHE A 86 -2.70 -6.51 3.42
C PHE A 86 -1.18 -6.32 3.20
N ALA A 87 -0.34 -6.75 4.14
CA ALA A 87 1.12 -6.77 4.00
C ALA A 87 1.56 -7.68 2.85
N ALA A 88 1.07 -8.92 2.81
CA ALA A 88 1.39 -9.87 1.74
C ALA A 88 0.96 -9.34 0.36
N TRP A 89 -0.24 -8.77 0.26
CA TRP A 89 -0.75 -8.14 -0.96
C TRP A 89 0.13 -6.98 -1.44
N THR A 90 0.54 -6.11 -0.51
CA THR A 90 1.40 -4.95 -0.80
C THR A 90 2.79 -5.39 -1.24
N LEU A 91 3.34 -6.43 -0.60
CA LEU A 91 4.62 -7.02 -0.97
C LEU A 91 4.58 -7.68 -2.34
N ALA A 92 3.50 -8.39 -2.69
CA ALA A 92 3.31 -8.95 -4.02
C ALA A 92 3.28 -7.85 -5.09
N SER A 93 2.56 -6.76 -4.83
CA SER A 93 2.56 -5.59 -5.73
C SER A 93 3.93 -4.94 -5.87
N ALA A 94 4.69 -4.85 -4.78
CA ALA A 94 6.08 -4.35 -4.80
C ALA A 94 6.99 -5.25 -5.63
N ALA A 95 6.88 -6.58 -5.48
CA ALA A 95 7.66 -7.52 -6.26
C ALA A 95 7.37 -7.37 -7.77
N ILE A 96 6.11 -7.31 -8.17
CA ILE A 96 5.71 -7.06 -9.57
C ILE A 96 6.37 -5.80 -10.12
N ARG A 97 6.32 -4.69 -9.36
CA ARG A 97 6.89 -3.40 -9.78
C ARG A 97 8.41 -3.41 -9.85
N ILE A 98 9.08 -4.11 -8.93
CA ILE A 98 10.55 -4.30 -8.98
C ILE A 98 10.92 -5.10 -10.24
N TYR A 99 10.26 -6.23 -10.48
CA TYR A 99 10.54 -7.04 -11.67
C TYR A 99 10.25 -6.28 -12.97
N ALA A 100 9.16 -5.51 -13.00
CA ALA A 100 8.84 -4.63 -14.13
C ALA A 100 9.86 -3.51 -14.31
N ALA A 101 10.42 -2.93 -13.24
CA ALA A 101 11.46 -1.91 -13.35
C ALA A 101 12.72 -2.42 -14.06
N TYR A 102 13.12 -3.68 -13.83
CA TYR A 102 14.26 -4.29 -14.53
C TYR A 102 13.93 -4.82 -15.93
N ASN A 103 12.64 -4.99 -16.25
CA ASN A 103 12.17 -5.61 -17.50
C ASN A 103 11.10 -4.75 -18.19
N ILE A 104 11.25 -3.43 -18.13
CA ILE A 104 10.14 -2.51 -18.48
C ILE A 104 9.80 -2.53 -19.97
N SER A 105 10.73 -2.97 -20.81
CA SER A 105 10.52 -3.15 -22.24
C SER A 105 9.70 -4.39 -22.60
N LEU A 106 9.49 -5.31 -21.66
CA LEU A 106 8.63 -6.46 -21.88
C LEU A 106 7.17 -6.08 -21.64
N LYS A 107 6.38 -6.08 -22.71
CA LYS A 107 4.93 -5.80 -22.66
C LYS A 107 4.20 -6.49 -21.49
N PRO A 108 4.40 -7.80 -21.23
CA PRO A 108 3.69 -8.47 -20.14
C PRO A 108 4.05 -7.91 -18.75
N MET A 109 5.30 -7.51 -18.55
CA MET A 109 5.76 -6.95 -17.26
C MET A 109 5.22 -5.53 -17.06
N TYR A 110 5.20 -4.75 -18.13
CA TYR A 110 4.61 -3.41 -18.14
C TYR A 110 3.13 -3.44 -17.80
N ASP A 111 2.38 -4.29 -18.52
CA ASP A 111 0.94 -4.46 -18.33
C ASP A 111 0.62 -4.96 -16.91
N LEU A 112 1.40 -5.90 -16.38
CA LEU A 112 1.22 -6.42 -15.01
C LEU A 112 1.45 -5.34 -13.94
N ALA A 113 2.48 -4.50 -14.12
CA ALA A 113 2.72 -3.37 -13.23
C ALA A 113 1.59 -2.34 -13.32
N LEU A 114 1.10 -2.04 -14.52
CA LEU A 114 -0.03 -1.14 -14.74
C LEU A 114 -1.30 -1.66 -14.04
N ILE A 115 -1.63 -2.94 -14.23
CA ILE A 115 -2.76 -3.60 -13.56
C ILE A 115 -2.62 -3.53 -12.04
N SER A 116 -1.41 -3.68 -11.49
CA SER A 116 -1.19 -3.56 -10.03
C SER A 116 -1.60 -2.19 -9.48
N TYR A 117 -1.44 -1.11 -10.26
CA TYR A 117 -1.88 0.23 -9.85
C TYR A 117 -3.38 0.42 -10.06
N VAL A 118 -3.96 -0.16 -11.11
CA VAL A 118 -5.43 -0.18 -11.31
C VAL A 118 -6.12 -0.88 -10.14
N LEU A 119 -5.64 -2.06 -9.75
CA LEU A 119 -6.19 -2.80 -8.61
C LEU A 119 -6.04 -2.01 -7.30
N ALA A 120 -4.93 -1.31 -7.10
CA ALA A 120 -4.75 -0.46 -5.93
C ALA A 120 -5.76 0.70 -5.89
N LEU A 121 -5.92 1.44 -6.99
CA LEU A 121 -6.93 2.52 -7.06
C LEU A 121 -8.35 1.98 -6.92
N GLY A 122 -8.66 0.86 -7.58
CA GLY A 122 -9.96 0.21 -7.49
C GLY A 122 -10.28 -0.18 -6.04
N HIS A 123 -9.35 -0.89 -5.37
CA HIS A 123 -9.49 -1.29 -3.96
C HIS A 123 -9.72 -0.08 -3.06
N PHE A 124 -8.79 0.88 -3.03
CA PHE A 124 -8.90 2.04 -2.13
C PHE A 124 -10.07 2.97 -2.49
N GLY A 125 -10.41 3.08 -3.76
CA GLY A 125 -11.58 3.81 -4.25
C GLY A 125 -12.88 3.17 -3.77
N LEU A 126 -13.01 1.85 -3.87
CA LEU A 126 -14.17 1.10 -3.38
C LEU A 126 -14.30 1.21 -1.85
N GLU A 127 -13.21 1.04 -1.10
CA GLU A 127 -13.20 1.20 0.36
C GLU A 127 -13.63 2.62 0.80
N TRP A 128 -13.34 3.64 0.00
CA TRP A 128 -13.71 5.03 0.31
C TRP A 128 -15.11 5.44 -0.16
N LEU A 129 -15.51 5.04 -1.37
CA LEU A 129 -16.74 5.48 -2.03
C LEU A 129 -17.92 4.57 -1.73
N VAL A 130 -17.70 3.25 -1.70
CA VAL A 130 -18.76 2.23 -1.61
C VAL A 130 -18.83 1.66 -0.20
N PHE A 131 -17.76 1.02 0.28
CA PHE A 131 -17.77 0.31 1.56
C PHE A 131 -17.64 1.25 2.77
N ARG A 132 -17.18 2.49 2.55
CA ARG A 132 -17.05 3.55 3.58
C ARG A 132 -16.18 3.16 4.79
N THR A 133 -15.34 2.15 4.64
CA THR A 133 -14.38 1.64 5.62
C THR A 133 -13.13 2.50 5.70
N ALA A 134 -12.75 3.18 4.61
CA ALA A 134 -11.58 4.06 4.56
C ALA A 134 -11.94 5.54 4.75
N ALA A 135 -11.14 6.25 5.56
CA ALA A 135 -11.29 7.68 5.79
C ALA A 135 -10.36 8.48 4.88
N LEU A 136 -10.83 9.61 4.36
CA LEU A 136 -10.02 10.52 3.55
C LEU A 136 -9.08 11.34 4.46
N GLY A 137 -8.04 10.67 4.96
CA GLY A 137 -6.96 11.26 5.73
C GLY A 137 -5.60 10.92 5.13
N GLY A 138 -4.52 11.36 5.78
CA GLY A 138 -3.15 11.15 5.28
C GLY A 138 -2.76 9.69 5.03
N GLY A 139 -3.44 8.73 5.67
CA GLY A 139 -3.26 7.30 5.42
C GLY A 139 -3.75 6.85 4.04
N LEU A 140 -4.93 7.31 3.60
CA LEU A 140 -5.54 6.93 2.32
C LEU A 140 -5.07 7.81 1.14
N ILE A 141 -4.73 9.07 1.40
CA ILE A 141 -4.29 9.99 0.35
C ILE A 141 -2.98 9.51 -0.30
N SER A 142 -2.05 8.97 0.49
CA SER A 142 -0.74 8.58 -0.07
C SER A 142 -0.83 7.43 -1.09
N PRO A 143 -1.57 6.32 -0.88
CA PRO A 143 -1.73 5.31 -1.93
C PRO A 143 -2.50 5.81 -3.15
N LEU A 144 -3.50 6.69 -2.97
CA LEU A 144 -4.27 7.25 -4.08
C LEU A 144 -3.42 8.15 -4.97
N VAL A 145 -2.60 9.03 -4.40
CA VAL A 145 -1.68 9.89 -5.16
C VAL A 145 -0.64 9.04 -5.88
N VAL A 146 0.01 8.11 -5.17
CA VAL A 146 1.03 7.24 -5.77
C VAL A 146 0.46 6.44 -6.93
N ALA A 147 -0.69 5.79 -6.75
CA ALA A 147 -1.27 4.96 -7.80
C ALA A 147 -1.81 5.78 -8.98
N SER A 148 -2.40 6.96 -8.73
CA SER A 148 -2.85 7.86 -9.80
C SER A 148 -1.68 8.40 -10.63
N THR A 149 -0.64 8.91 -9.97
CA THR A 149 0.56 9.42 -10.65
C THR A 149 1.23 8.31 -11.47
N SER A 150 1.38 7.11 -10.91
CA SER A 150 1.94 5.96 -11.63
C SER A 150 1.12 5.58 -12.85
N LEU A 151 -0.22 5.51 -12.76
CA LEU A 151 -1.06 5.17 -13.90
C LEU A 151 -0.98 6.22 -15.01
N ILE A 152 -1.05 7.50 -14.65
CA ILE A 152 -0.96 8.58 -15.64
C ILE A 152 0.40 8.53 -16.34
N TRP A 153 1.49 8.37 -15.59
CA TRP A 153 2.82 8.28 -16.16
C TRP A 153 2.94 7.06 -17.10
N MET A 154 2.55 5.88 -16.63
CA MET A 154 2.65 4.66 -17.43
C MET A 154 1.81 4.73 -18.71
N THR A 155 0.57 5.19 -18.62
CA THR A 155 -0.29 5.32 -19.82
C THR A 155 0.24 6.34 -20.82
N ARG A 156 0.88 7.43 -20.36
CA ARG A 156 1.45 8.46 -21.24
C ARG A 156 2.72 8.04 -21.95
N GLN A 157 3.49 7.13 -21.37
CA GLN A 157 4.76 6.65 -21.95
C GLN A 157 4.70 5.22 -22.44
N TYR A 158 3.50 4.65 -22.62
CA TYR A 158 3.32 3.26 -23.03
C TYR A 158 4.12 2.92 -24.29
N ASP A 159 3.94 3.72 -25.35
CA ASP A 159 4.61 3.54 -26.64
C ASP A 159 6.12 3.80 -26.57
N HIS A 160 6.63 4.49 -25.55
CA HIS A 160 8.07 4.67 -25.38
C HIS A 160 8.75 3.41 -24.82
N TYR A 161 8.03 2.67 -23.99
CA TYR A 161 8.57 1.52 -23.27
C TYR A 161 8.27 0.19 -23.96
N VAL A 162 7.11 0.05 -24.59
CA VAL A 162 6.55 -1.22 -25.04
C VAL A 162 6.63 -1.41 -26.58
N SER A 163 7.09 -0.39 -27.31
CA SER A 163 7.26 -0.40 -28.78
C SER A 163 8.42 -1.26 -29.27
#